data_AF-A0A1G9LI97-F1
#
_entry.id   AF-A0A1G9LI97-F1
#
_cell.length_a   1.000
_cell.length_b   1.000
_cell.length_c   1.000
_cell.angle_alpha   90.00
_cell.angle_beta   90.00
_cell.angle_gamma   90.00
#
_symmetry.space_group_name_H-M   'P 1'
#
loop_
_entity.id
_entity.type
_entity.pdbx_description
1 polymer ?
#
loop_
_entity_poly.entity_id
_entity_poly.type
_entity_poly.pdbx_seq_one_letter_code
_entity_poly.pdbx_strand_id
1 'polypeptide(L)'
;MKIWRSMMKLPQPIKGCVVVYLIVFAVAFASVPLLAFAGQEQPASVVPWTFGALGLAAALLGLMLAFDVRGSARAYAAMAKDYKPMGVDYSKSLFSKPLFIRFFGGMFVLIGVVGFAVGALSFASQAS
;
A
#
# COMPACT_ATOMS: atom_id res chain seq x y z
N MET A 1 -17.79 -4.42 6.58
CA MET A 1 -18.17 -3.04 7.03
C MET A 1 -17.38 -2.50 8.22
N LYS A 2 -17.05 -3.30 9.26
CA LYS A 2 -16.32 -2.80 10.46
C LYS A 2 -14.91 -2.25 10.13
N ILE A 3 -14.16 -2.91 9.26
CA ILE A 3 -12.80 -2.47 8.88
C ILE A 3 -12.77 -1.12 8.17
N TRP A 4 -13.71 -0.89 7.24
CA TRP A 4 -13.83 0.39 6.52
C TRP A 4 -14.10 1.56 7.48
N ARG A 5 -15.01 1.36 8.45
CA ARG A 5 -15.27 2.38 9.48
C ARG A 5 -14.04 2.65 10.35
N SER A 6 -13.27 1.63 10.69
CA SER A 6 -12.03 1.80 11.45
C SER A 6 -10.94 2.51 10.63
N MET A 7 -10.79 2.20 9.35
CA MET A 7 -9.85 2.89 8.44
C MET A 7 -10.19 4.37 8.27
N MET A 8 -11.47 4.73 8.24
CA MET A 8 -11.90 6.13 8.13
C MET A 8 -11.52 6.99 9.34
N LYS A 9 -11.21 6.37 10.50
CA LYS A 9 -10.71 7.07 11.70
C LYS A 9 -9.22 7.40 11.64
N LEU A 10 -8.49 6.92 10.63
CA LEU A 10 -7.06 7.25 10.48
C LEU A 10 -6.86 8.75 10.23
N PRO A 11 -5.79 9.35 10.79
CA PRO A 11 -5.47 10.77 10.56
C PRO A 11 -5.06 11.01 9.10
N GLN A 12 -5.19 12.26 8.64
CA GLN A 12 -4.57 12.69 7.39
C GLN A 12 -3.09 13.02 7.65
N PRO A 13 -2.15 12.65 6.76
CA PRO A 13 -2.37 12.24 5.37
C PRO A 13 -2.46 10.73 5.13
N ILE A 14 -2.19 9.89 6.15
CA ILE A 14 -2.06 8.45 5.95
C ILE A 14 -3.32 7.79 5.37
N LYS A 15 -4.50 8.25 5.79
CA LYS A 15 -5.77 7.80 5.21
C LYS A 15 -5.83 8.00 3.70
N GLY A 16 -5.40 9.16 3.21
CA GLY A 16 -5.29 9.44 1.78
C GLY A 16 -4.34 8.47 1.09
N CYS A 17 -3.13 8.27 1.65
CA CYS A 17 -2.15 7.32 1.09
C CYS A 17 -2.69 5.89 1.01
N VAL A 18 -3.44 5.43 2.03
CA VAL A 18 -4.06 4.10 2.04
C VAL A 18 -5.13 3.98 0.96
N VAL A 19 -5.99 5.00 0.81
CA VAL A 19 -7.03 5.01 -0.23
C VAL A 19 -6.40 5.01 -1.62
N VAL A 20 -5.40 5.85 -1.86
CA VAL A 20 -4.67 5.88 -3.14
C VAL A 20 -4.02 4.53 -3.42
N TYR A 21 -3.33 3.93 -2.44
CA TYR A 21 -2.73 2.61 -2.58
C TYR A 21 -3.77 1.54 -2.96
N LEU A 22 -4.93 1.53 -2.30
CA LEU A 22 -6.01 0.58 -2.61
C LEU A 22 -6.62 0.81 -4.00
N ILE A 23 -6.77 2.05 -4.43
CA ILE A 23 -7.25 2.39 -5.78
C ILE A 23 -6.27 1.88 -6.82
N VAL A 24 -4.98 2.20 -6.68
CA VAL A 24 -3.94 1.76 -7.62
C VAL A 24 -3.88 0.23 -7.65
N PHE A 25 -3.95 -0.43 -6.50
CA PHE A 25 -4.01 -1.89 -6.42
C PHE A 25 -5.23 -2.48 -7.11
N ALA A 26 -6.42 -1.89 -6.93
CA ALA A 26 -7.64 -2.36 -7.58
C ALA A 26 -7.58 -2.17 -9.10
N VAL A 27 -7.07 -1.03 -9.58
CA VAL A 27 -6.88 -0.75 -11.01
C VAL A 27 -5.88 -1.73 -11.62
N ALA A 28 -4.74 -1.92 -10.96
CA ALA A 28 -3.73 -2.91 -11.35
C ALA A 28 -4.32 -4.32 -11.43
N PHE A 29 -4.99 -4.75 -10.36
CA PHE A 29 -5.59 -6.08 -10.28
C PHE A 29 -6.68 -6.28 -11.34
N ALA A 30 -7.50 -5.28 -11.63
CA ALA A 30 -8.54 -5.36 -12.66
C ALA A 30 -7.98 -5.33 -14.09
N SER A 31 -6.86 -4.63 -14.31
CA SER A 31 -6.25 -4.51 -15.63
C SER A 31 -5.73 -5.84 -16.19
N VAL A 32 -5.24 -6.73 -15.31
CA VAL A 32 -4.72 -8.05 -15.69
C VAL A 32 -5.80 -8.96 -16.32
N PRO A 33 -6.94 -9.26 -15.67
CA PRO A 33 -7.99 -10.07 -16.27
C PRO A 33 -8.65 -9.38 -17.46
N LEU A 34 -8.83 -8.05 -17.43
CA LEU A 34 -9.40 -7.32 -18.56
C LEU A 34 -8.58 -7.49 -19.85
N LEU A 35 -7.25 -7.45 -19.75
CA LEU A 35 -6.36 -7.67 -20.89
C LEU A 35 -6.34 -9.13 -21.35
N ALA A 36 -6.42 -10.06 -20.41
CA ALA A 36 -6.57 -11.48 -20.72
C ALA A 36 -7.86 -11.76 -21.50
N PHE A 37 -8.99 -11.15 -21.11
CA PHE A 37 -10.25 -11.27 -21.85
C PHE A 37 -10.24 -10.56 -23.20
N ALA A 38 -9.40 -9.53 -23.37
CA ALA A 38 -9.24 -8.82 -24.64
C ALA A 38 -8.35 -9.56 -25.67
N GLY A 39 -7.81 -10.74 -25.32
CA GLY A 39 -6.98 -11.54 -26.22
C GLY A 39 -5.57 -10.99 -26.45
N GLN A 40 -5.08 -10.10 -25.57
CA GLN A 40 -3.70 -9.62 -25.63
C GLN A 40 -2.75 -10.55 -24.85
N GLU A 41 -1.81 -11.18 -25.54
CA GLU A 41 -0.93 -12.21 -24.97
C GLU A 41 0.16 -11.67 -24.03
N GLN A 42 0.44 -10.36 -24.03
CA GLN A 42 1.35 -9.75 -23.06
C GLN A 42 0.92 -8.35 -22.63
N PRO A 43 0.74 -8.10 -21.32
CA PRO A 43 0.59 -6.76 -20.77
C PRO A 43 1.96 -6.05 -20.67
N ALA A 44 2.73 -5.96 -21.76
CA ALA A 44 4.08 -5.37 -21.75
C ALA A 44 4.07 -3.89 -21.28
N SER A 45 2.95 -3.18 -21.47
CA SER A 45 2.75 -1.80 -21.02
C SER A 45 2.15 -1.67 -19.60
N VAL A 46 1.39 -2.67 -19.14
CA VAL A 46 0.67 -2.57 -17.86
C VAL A 46 1.56 -2.96 -16.69
N VAL A 47 2.49 -3.89 -16.87
CA VAL A 47 3.42 -4.29 -15.82
C VAL A 47 4.27 -3.10 -15.35
N PRO A 48 4.98 -2.34 -16.21
CA PRO A 48 5.80 -1.20 -15.77
C PRO A 48 5.02 -0.11 -15.03
N TRP A 49 3.85 0.28 -15.54
CA TRP A 49 2.98 1.28 -14.91
C TRP A 49 2.48 0.81 -13.54
N THR A 50 2.08 -0.45 -13.45
CA THR A 50 1.55 -1.04 -12.22
C THR A 50 2.61 -1.05 -11.13
N PHE A 51 3.82 -1.50 -11.45
CA PHE A 51 4.96 -1.49 -10.53
C PHE A 51 5.37 -0.07 -10.14
N GLY A 52 5.35 0.87 -11.10
CA GLY A 52 5.61 2.29 -10.85
C GLY A 52 4.63 2.92 -9.87
N ALA A 53 3.33 2.85 -10.17
CA ALA A 53 2.28 3.49 -9.39
C ALA A 53 2.11 2.84 -8.00
N LEU A 54 2.14 1.51 -7.92
CA LEU A 54 2.11 0.80 -6.64
C LEU A 54 3.36 1.10 -5.82
N GLY A 55 4.52 1.13 -6.46
CA GLY A 55 5.79 1.44 -5.82
C GLY A 55 5.78 2.83 -5.17
N LEU A 56 5.35 3.85 -5.91
CA LEU A 56 5.24 5.22 -5.38
C LEU A 56 4.24 5.32 -4.23
N ALA A 57 3.04 4.73 -4.38
CA ALA A 57 2.03 4.76 -3.33
C ALA A 57 2.51 4.02 -2.06
N ALA A 58 3.19 2.89 -2.22
CA ALA A 58 3.81 2.14 -1.13
C ALA A 58 4.92 2.93 -0.45
N ALA A 59 5.79 3.59 -1.22
CA ALA A 59 6.86 4.41 -0.67
C ALA A 59 6.31 5.56 0.18
N LEU A 60 5.32 6.29 -0.33
CA LEU A 60 4.68 7.38 0.41
C LEU A 60 3.97 6.89 1.67
N LEU A 61 3.20 5.81 1.57
CA LEU A 61 2.54 5.19 2.73
C LEU A 61 3.56 4.71 3.77
N GLY A 62 4.63 4.07 3.30
CA GLY A 62 5.73 3.57 4.12
C GLY A 62 6.44 4.68 4.87
N LEU A 63 6.74 5.81 4.21
CA LEU A 63 7.37 6.98 4.84
C LEU A 63 6.47 7.56 5.93
N MET A 64 5.17 7.70 5.63
CA MET A 64 4.20 8.19 6.60
C MET A 64 4.15 7.32 7.85
N LEU A 65 4.23 5.99 7.70
CA LEU A 65 4.27 5.04 8.81
C LEU A 65 5.62 5.04 9.54
N ALA A 66 6.74 4.99 8.83
CA ALA A 66 8.08 4.91 9.40
C ALA A 66 8.42 6.11 10.29
N PHE A 67 8.07 7.30 9.81
CA PHE A 67 8.29 8.56 10.53
C PHE A 67 7.16 8.93 11.50
N ASP A 68 6.13 8.08 11.67
CA ASP A 68 4.97 8.33 12.54
C ASP A 68 4.33 9.71 12.28
N VAL A 69 4.20 10.10 11.01
CA VAL A 69 3.70 11.42 10.61
C VAL A 69 2.30 11.64 11.16
N ARG A 70 2.13 12.65 12.02
CA ARG A 70 0.88 12.95 12.73
C ARG A 70 0.33 11.76 13.53
N GLY A 71 1.21 10.92 14.09
CA GLY A 71 0.81 9.76 14.88
C GLY A 71 0.19 8.62 14.06
N SER A 72 0.50 8.57 12.76
CA SER A 72 -0.01 7.58 11.82
C SER A 72 0.21 6.13 12.28
N ALA A 73 1.39 5.80 12.79
CA ALA A 73 1.73 4.45 13.24
C ALA A 73 1.00 4.12 14.54
N ARG A 74 0.80 5.10 15.42
CA ARG A 74 0.01 4.93 16.65
C ARG A 74 -1.47 4.73 16.32
N ALA A 75 -2.01 5.49 15.37
CA ALA A 75 -3.38 5.36 14.92
C ALA A 75 -3.62 4.00 14.24
N TYR A 76 -2.67 3.52 13.43
CA TYR A 76 -2.71 2.18 12.85
C TYR A 76 -2.64 1.08 13.92
N ALA A 77 -1.79 1.25 14.93
CA ALA A 77 -1.68 0.32 16.05
C ALA A 77 -2.98 0.26 16.87
N ALA A 78 -3.59 1.42 17.15
CA ALA A 78 -4.89 1.50 17.82
C ALA A 78 -5.99 0.82 16.99
N MET A 79 -6.02 1.09 15.68
CA MET A 79 -6.94 0.43 14.75
C MET A 79 -6.81 -1.09 14.78
N ALA A 80 -5.57 -1.61 14.82
CA ALA A 80 -5.30 -3.04 14.90
C ALA A 80 -5.72 -3.69 16.24
N LYS A 81 -5.74 -2.91 17.34
CA LYS A 81 -6.26 -3.36 18.63
C LYS A 81 -7.79 -3.40 18.66
N ASP A 82 -8.41 -2.38 18.08
CA ASP A 82 -9.87 -2.24 18.05
C ASP A 82 -10.52 -3.22 17.06
N TYR A 83 -9.80 -3.57 15.99
CA TYR A 83 -10.26 -4.54 15.01
C TYR A 83 -9.97 -5.96 15.51
N LYS A 84 -11.03 -6.66 15.93
CA LYS A 84 -11.01 -8.08 16.32
C LYS A 84 -11.56 -8.95 15.18
N PRO A 85 -10.74 -9.35 14.17
CA PRO A 85 -11.21 -10.25 13.13
C PRO A 85 -11.61 -11.58 13.77
N MET A 86 -12.83 -12.02 13.47
CA MET A 86 -13.44 -13.26 14.01
C MET A 86 -13.53 -13.31 15.55
N GLY A 87 -13.53 -12.16 16.21
CA GLY A 87 -13.63 -12.07 17.68
C GLY A 87 -12.31 -12.36 18.41
N VAL A 88 -11.24 -12.66 17.70
CA VAL A 88 -9.91 -12.90 18.29
C VAL A 88 -9.27 -11.57 18.67
N ASP A 89 -8.75 -11.49 19.90
CA ASP A 89 -8.14 -10.30 20.45
C ASP A 89 -6.64 -10.22 20.08
N TYR A 90 -6.31 -9.34 19.14
CA TYR A 90 -4.92 -9.08 18.71
C TYR A 90 -4.24 -7.96 19.49
N SER A 91 -4.81 -7.49 20.61
CA SER A 91 -4.23 -6.40 21.40
C SER A 91 -2.84 -6.68 21.96
N LYS A 92 -2.46 -7.96 22.08
CA LYS A 92 -1.11 -8.40 22.48
C LYS A 92 -0.20 -8.75 21.30
N SER A 93 -0.72 -8.72 20.07
CA SER A 93 0.03 -9.05 18.86
C SER A 93 1.12 -8.02 18.56
N LEU A 94 2.20 -8.44 17.88
CA LEU A 94 3.25 -7.52 17.41
C LEU A 94 2.69 -6.40 16.52
N PHE A 95 1.66 -6.69 15.74
CA PHE A 95 0.97 -5.71 14.88
C PHE A 95 0.23 -4.60 15.66
N SER A 96 0.05 -4.75 16.96
CA SER A 96 -0.55 -3.75 17.84
C SER A 96 0.47 -2.76 18.44
N LYS A 97 1.77 -2.96 18.15
CA LYS A 97 2.86 -2.10 18.66
C LYS A 97 3.23 -1.06 17.61
N PRO A 98 3.23 0.25 17.94
CA PRO A 98 3.60 1.30 16.98
C PRO A 98 5.01 1.12 16.39
N LEU A 99 5.97 0.62 17.19
CA LEU A 99 7.34 0.40 16.72
C LEU A 99 7.40 -0.63 15.59
N PHE A 100 6.61 -1.71 15.68
CA PHE A 100 6.53 -2.72 14.65
C PHE A 100 5.93 -2.15 13.35
N ILE A 101 4.90 -1.31 13.49
CA ILE A 101 4.27 -0.64 12.34
C ILE A 101 5.23 0.34 11.66
N ARG A 102 6.06 1.04 12.42
CA ARG A 102 7.12 1.91 11.87
C ARG A 102 8.17 1.10 11.11
N PHE A 103 8.61 -0.03 11.67
CA PHE A 103 9.55 -0.94 10.99
C PHE A 103 8.96 -1.48 9.68
N PHE A 104 7.70 -1.93 9.72
CA PHE A 104 6.98 -2.39 8.54
C PHE A 104 6.79 -1.27 7.51
N GLY A 105 6.52 -0.04 7.96
CA GLY A 105 6.53 1.16 7.14
C GLY A 105 7.85 1.34 6.41
N GLY A 106 8.98 1.17 7.10
CA GLY A 106 10.32 1.20 6.50
C GLY A 106 10.54 0.13 5.43
N MET A 107 10.09 -1.10 5.66
CA MET A 107 10.09 -2.15 4.63
C MET A 107 9.23 -1.77 3.42
N PHE A 108 8.07 -1.14 3.67
CA PHE A 108 7.19 -0.64 2.62
C PHE A 108 7.85 0.45 1.77
N VAL A 109 8.68 1.31 2.38
CA VAL A 109 9.52 2.27 1.63
C VAL A 109 10.49 1.55 0.71
N LEU A 110 11.24 0.58 1.23
CA LEU A 110 12.24 -0.15 0.44
C LEU A 110 11.60 -0.84 -0.77
N ILE A 111 10.54 -1.61 -0.53
CA ILE A 111 9.81 -2.32 -1.60
C ILE A 111 9.20 -1.31 -2.57
N GLY A 112 8.63 -0.21 -2.06
CA GLY A 112 8.03 0.83 -2.88
C GLY A 112 9.03 1.52 -3.81
N VAL A 113 10.19 1.90 -3.28
CA VAL A 113 11.26 2.52 -4.06
C VAL A 113 11.80 1.58 -5.14
N VAL A 114 12.01 0.30 -4.80
CA VAL A 114 12.45 -0.70 -5.78
C VAL A 114 11.40 -0.88 -6.89
N GLY A 115 10.12 -1.04 -6.52
CA GLY A 115 9.03 -1.18 -7.50
C GLY A 115 8.88 0.06 -8.39
N PHE A 116 9.00 1.25 -7.81
CA PHE A 116 8.98 2.50 -8.57
C PHE A 116 10.14 2.60 -9.55
N ALA A 117 11.36 2.27 -9.11
CA ALA A 117 12.54 2.29 -9.96
C ALA A 117 12.43 1.31 -11.14
N VAL A 118 11.93 0.09 -10.90
CA VAL A 118 11.68 -0.90 -11.96
C VAL A 118 10.69 -0.34 -12.99
N GLY A 119 9.57 0.21 -12.54
CA GLY A 119 8.58 0.81 -13.44
C GLY A 119 9.17 1.98 -14.25
N ALA A 120 9.87 2.89 -13.59
CA ALA A 120 10.49 4.06 -14.23
C ALA A 120 11.56 3.69 -15.26
N LEU A 121 12.44 2.74 -14.93
CA LEU A 121 13.49 2.25 -15.82
C LEU A 121 12.91 1.55 -17.05
N SER A 122 11.85 0.75 -16.88
CA SER A 122 11.17 0.08 -17.99
C SER A 122 10.48 1.05 -18.96
N PHE A 123 10.03 2.22 -18.49
CA PHE A 123 9.53 3.28 -19.39
C PHE A 123 10.67 4.04 -20.07
N ALA A 124 11.75 4.34 -19.35
CA ALA A 124 12.91 5.01 -19.91
C ALA A 124 13.54 4.21 -21.06
N SER A 125 13.63 2.88 -20.93
CA SER A 125 14.18 2.00 -21.98
C SER A 125 13.29 1.86 -23.22
N GLN A 126 12.01 2.19 -23.15
CA GLN A 126 11.09 2.16 -24.31
C GLN A 126 11.07 3.50 -25.08
N ALA A 127 11.56 4.57 -24.45
CA ALA A 127 11.58 5.92 -25.04
C ALA A 127 12.89 6.25 -25.79
N SER A 128 13.90 5.39 -25.69
CA SER A 128 15.21 5.47 -26.36
C SER A 128 15.26 4.58 -27.59
#